data_AF-A0A0F9QUA1-F1
#
_entry.id   AF-A0A0F9QUA1-F1
#
_cell.length_a   1.000
_cell.length_b   1.000
_cell.length_c   1.000
_cell.angle_alpha   90.00
_cell.angle_beta   90.00
_cell.angle_gamma   90.00
#
_symmetry.space_group_name_H-M   'P 1'
#
loop_
_entity.id
_entity.type
_entity.pdbx_description
1 polymer ?
#
loop_
_entity_poly.entity_id
_entity_poly.type
_entity_poly.pdbx_seq_one_letter_code
_entity_poly.pdbx_strand_id
1 'polypeptide(L)'
;MNKIREIDDSAMCISRKKRGKGYSYYDENGALIQNENVLKRLRSIVIPPMWQDVMVCRFDDGHIQAIGRDAKNRKQYIYHSAYEKQRQEAKFKKMLAFSERLPAIRKKAHADLEEKGWGKEKLIALIILLLDEYGIRIGNKEYQKQNESYGLTTLRRKHLTFDDDEVMFSFIGKSHKEQKILIDDEELAPYVKKAAELPGYEIFRYRDGKNNYHEIDSDDVNQYIAEFMHPDFSSLVGESYSCRMLSFGFARTKKRKPEEV
;
A
#
# COMPACT_ATOMS: atom_id res chain seq x y z
N MET A 1 9.84 30.26 8.35
CA MET A 1 9.17 29.04 8.85
C MET A 1 10.15 28.31 9.73
N ASN A 2 9.76 27.98 10.98
CA ASN A 2 10.64 27.22 11.87
C ASN A 2 10.92 25.84 11.25
N LYS A 3 12.19 25.44 11.30
CA LYS A 3 12.65 24.15 10.78
C LYS A 3 12.05 23.04 11.64
N ILE A 4 11.41 22.05 11.01
CA ILE A 4 10.92 20.86 11.71
C ILE A 4 12.10 20.00 12.15
N ARG A 5 12.03 19.50 13.38
CA ARG A 5 13.06 18.66 14.00
C ARG A 5 12.79 17.18 13.78
N GLU A 6 13.78 16.48 13.26
CA GLU A 6 13.81 15.02 13.35
C GLU A 6 14.12 14.62 14.80
N ILE A 7 13.29 13.75 15.35
CA ILE A 7 13.36 13.31 16.75
C ILE A 7 13.47 11.80 16.80
N ASP A 8 14.03 11.28 17.88
CA ASP A 8 13.98 9.86 18.20
C ASP A 8 12.90 9.56 19.27
N ASP A 9 12.78 8.30 19.64
CA ASP A 9 11.80 7.85 20.64
C ASP A 9 12.06 8.46 22.04
N SER A 10 13.26 8.97 22.36
CA SER A 10 13.55 9.60 23.66
C SER A 10 12.81 10.93 23.85
N ALA A 11 12.41 11.57 22.74
CA ALA A 11 11.61 12.78 22.77
C ALA A 11 10.13 12.52 23.14
N MET A 12 9.67 11.26 23.07
CA MET A 12 8.32 10.83 23.48
C MET A 12 8.28 10.59 24.98
N CYS A 13 8.15 11.64 25.77
CA CYS A 13 8.30 11.55 27.23
C CYS A 13 7.08 12.04 28.02
N ILE A 14 6.06 12.58 27.36
CA ILE A 14 4.83 13.05 28.02
C ILE A 14 3.76 11.97 27.88
N SER A 15 3.31 11.39 28.99
CA SER A 15 2.26 10.36 28.95
C SER A 15 0.87 10.97 29.08
N ARG A 16 -0.11 10.42 28.33
CA ARG A 16 -1.52 10.81 28.42
C ARG A 16 -2.33 9.71 29.10
N LYS A 17 -2.98 10.01 30.23
CA LYS A 17 -3.83 9.06 30.96
C LYS A 17 -5.26 9.56 31.08
N LYS A 18 -6.23 8.65 31.02
CA LYS A 18 -7.65 8.97 31.20
C LYS A 18 -7.91 9.37 32.65
N ARG A 19 -8.63 10.47 32.88
CA ARG A 19 -9.02 10.96 34.21
C ARG A 19 -10.44 11.52 34.15
N GLY A 20 -11.38 10.87 34.84
CA GLY A 20 -12.79 11.22 34.81
C GLY A 20 -13.34 11.22 33.38
N LYS A 21 -13.93 12.35 32.96
CA LYS A 21 -14.48 12.55 31.60
C LYS A 21 -13.43 12.95 30.55
N GLY A 22 -12.17 13.16 30.93
CA GLY A 22 -11.13 13.68 30.04
C GLY A 22 -9.78 12.97 30.19
N TYR A 23 -8.71 13.70 29.86
CA TYR A 23 -7.33 13.21 29.93
C TYR A 23 -6.45 14.17 30.71
N SER A 24 -5.46 13.62 31.41
CA SER A 24 -4.38 14.35 32.07
C SER A 24 -3.05 13.95 31.47
N TYR A 25 -2.10 14.89 31.48
CA TYR A 25 -0.77 14.71 30.93
C TYR A 25 0.26 14.71 32.06
N TYR A 26 1.24 13.83 31.95
CA TYR A 26 2.29 13.65 32.93
C TYR A 26 3.64 13.75 32.25
N ASP A 27 4.61 14.40 32.89
CA ASP A 27 5.97 14.55 32.38
C ASP A 27 6.78 13.24 32.48
N GLU A 28 8.07 13.33 32.14
CA GLU A 28 8.98 12.18 32.14
C GLU A 28 9.23 11.59 33.53
N ASN A 29 9.01 12.37 34.60
CA ASN A 29 9.11 11.94 35.99
C ASN A 29 7.76 11.43 36.55
N GLY A 30 6.70 11.46 35.73
CA GLY A 30 5.35 11.09 36.15
C GLY A 30 4.63 12.19 36.93
N ALA A 31 5.14 13.41 36.98
CA ALA A 31 4.48 14.54 37.61
C ALA A 31 3.38 15.12 36.72
N LEU A 32 2.29 15.59 37.32
CA LEU A 32 1.16 16.16 36.59
C LEU A 32 1.54 17.51 35.96
N ILE A 33 1.36 17.63 34.64
CA ILE A 33 1.59 18.89 33.93
C ILE A 33 0.41 19.84 34.19
N GLN A 34 0.68 20.98 34.82
CA GLN A 34 -0.33 22.01 35.14
C GLN A 34 -0.15 23.31 34.35
N ASN A 35 0.97 23.48 33.65
CA ASN A 35 1.23 24.70 32.88
C ASN A 35 0.21 24.84 31.73
N GLU A 36 -0.59 25.90 31.76
CA GLU A 36 -1.69 26.13 30.80
C GLU A 36 -1.22 26.25 29.35
N ASN A 37 -0.05 26.86 29.09
CA ASN A 37 0.49 26.96 27.74
C ASN A 37 0.87 25.59 27.18
N VAL A 38 1.48 24.73 28.02
CA VAL A 38 1.82 23.36 27.65
C VAL A 38 0.55 22.54 27.43
N LEU A 39 -0.43 22.64 28.32
CA LEU A 39 -1.71 21.93 28.19
C LEU A 39 -2.48 22.34 26.93
N LYS A 40 -2.47 23.63 26.57
CA LYS A 40 -3.08 24.14 25.33
C LYS A 40 -2.46 23.47 24.10
N ARG A 41 -1.13 23.36 24.04
CA ARG A 41 -0.43 22.63 22.97
C ARG A 41 -0.82 21.16 22.94
N LEU A 42 -0.75 20.47 24.07
CA LEU A 42 -1.02 19.03 24.12
C LEU A 42 -2.46 18.71 23.68
N ARG A 43 -3.43 19.56 24.02
CA ARG A 43 -4.82 19.44 23.58
C ARG A 43 -5.02 19.70 22.07
N SER A 44 -4.19 20.56 21.45
CA SER A 44 -4.31 20.86 20.01
C SER A 44 -3.80 19.73 19.09
N ILE A 45 -3.14 18.70 19.61
CA ILE A 45 -2.67 17.54 18.84
C ILE A 45 -3.85 16.63 18.41
N VAL A 46 -5.04 16.78 19.03
CA VAL A 46 -6.28 16.03 18.69
C VAL A 46 -6.04 14.51 18.66
N ILE A 47 -5.53 13.98 19.76
CA ILE A 47 -5.21 12.54 19.87
C ILE A 47 -6.51 11.73 20.06
N PRO A 48 -6.81 10.72 19.21
CA PRO A 48 -8.04 9.94 19.32
C PRO A 48 -8.26 9.33 20.72
N PRO A 49 -9.49 9.33 21.25
CA PRO A 49 -9.77 8.89 22.61
C PRO A 49 -9.58 7.39 22.82
N MET A 50 -9.75 6.60 21.76
CA MET A 50 -9.57 5.14 21.77
C MET A 50 -8.11 4.67 21.79
N TRP A 51 -7.14 5.59 21.66
CA TRP A 51 -5.73 5.21 21.69
C TRP A 51 -5.24 4.90 23.11
N GLN A 52 -4.52 3.78 23.23
CA GLN A 52 -3.83 3.32 24.43
C GLN A 52 -2.33 3.66 24.35
N ASP A 53 -1.61 3.54 25.48
CA ASP A 53 -0.16 3.76 25.58
C ASP A 53 0.33 5.04 24.88
N VAL A 54 -0.40 6.13 25.09
CA VAL A 54 -0.13 7.39 24.38
C VAL A 54 1.05 8.11 25.00
N MET A 55 2.03 8.41 24.15
CA MET A 55 3.17 9.26 24.46
C MET A 55 3.18 10.45 23.51
N VAL A 56 3.50 11.63 24.04
CA VAL A 56 3.50 12.90 23.33
C VAL A 56 4.91 13.48 23.35
N CYS A 57 5.32 14.08 22.23
CA CYS A 57 6.63 14.70 22.09
C CYS A 57 6.77 15.91 23.03
N ARG A 58 7.96 16.06 23.63
CA ARG A 58 8.28 17.26 24.43
C ARG A 58 8.36 18.54 23.57
N PHE A 59 8.80 18.42 22.32
CA PHE A 59 9.00 19.52 21.40
C PHE A 59 7.76 19.77 20.53
N ASP A 60 7.37 21.04 20.38
CA ASP A 60 6.28 21.45 19.49
C ASP A 60 6.70 21.44 18.01
N ASP A 61 7.99 21.51 17.72
CA ASP A 61 8.60 21.46 16.38
C ASP A 61 9.05 20.05 15.95
N GLY A 62 8.80 19.01 16.76
CA GLY A 62 9.14 17.63 16.44
C GLY A 62 8.28 17.05 15.30
N HIS A 63 8.91 16.38 14.32
CA HIS A 63 8.20 15.85 13.15
C HIS A 63 7.09 14.85 13.51
N ILE A 64 7.25 14.09 14.60
CA ILE A 64 6.18 13.30 15.25
C ILE A 64 5.76 14.04 16.52
N GLN A 65 4.46 14.29 16.66
CA GLN A 65 3.87 14.98 17.80
C GLN A 65 3.35 14.02 18.86
N ALA A 66 2.78 12.88 18.46
CA ALA A 66 2.34 11.84 19.40
C ALA A 66 2.42 10.45 18.79
N ILE A 67 2.58 9.46 19.65
CA ILE A 67 2.44 8.04 19.34
C ILE A 67 1.42 7.40 20.28
N GLY A 68 0.81 6.31 19.84
CA GLY A 68 -0.09 5.52 20.67
C GLY A 68 -0.44 4.21 20.00
N ARG A 69 -1.32 3.43 20.61
CA ARG A 69 -1.80 2.16 20.06
C ARG A 69 -3.30 2.23 19.79
N ASP A 70 -3.72 1.81 18.62
CA ASP A 70 -5.15 1.75 18.28
C ASP A 70 -5.85 0.54 18.93
N ALA A 71 -7.16 0.39 18.67
CA ALA A 71 -7.97 -0.72 19.18
C ALA A 71 -7.52 -2.11 18.70
N LYS A 72 -6.66 -2.18 17.68
CA LYS A 72 -6.04 -3.43 17.19
C LYS A 72 -4.59 -3.56 17.65
N ASN A 73 -4.19 -2.80 18.68
CA ASN A 73 -2.84 -2.80 19.26
C ASN A 73 -1.71 -2.35 18.30
N ARG A 74 -2.05 -1.67 17.20
CA ARG A 74 -1.06 -1.19 16.21
C ARG A 74 -0.51 0.17 16.63
N LYS A 75 0.81 0.36 16.53
CA LYS A 75 1.46 1.66 16.80
C LYS A 75 1.00 2.68 15.74
N GLN A 76 0.44 3.78 16.20
CA GLN A 76 -0.05 4.90 15.40
C GLN A 76 0.74 6.16 15.72
N TYR A 77 0.78 7.09 14.77
CA TYR A 77 1.56 8.33 14.83
C TYR A 77 0.66 9.52 14.50
N ILE A 78 0.90 10.65 15.15
CA ILE A 78 0.41 11.97 14.73
C ILE A 78 1.63 12.79 14.40
N TYR A 79 1.70 13.29 13.17
CA TYR A 79 2.83 14.09 12.68
C TYR A 79 2.55 15.57 12.81
N HIS A 80 3.60 16.38 12.79
CA HIS A 80 3.47 17.83 12.69
C HIS A 80 2.92 18.21 11.31
N SER A 81 1.93 19.11 11.24
CA SER A 81 1.25 19.47 9.98
C SER A 81 2.19 19.97 8.87
N ALA A 82 3.19 20.78 9.23
CA ALA A 82 4.22 21.22 8.27
C ALA A 82 5.09 20.06 7.76
N TYR A 83 5.38 19.05 8.59
CA TYR A 83 6.09 17.85 8.16
C TYR A 83 5.23 17.03 7.21
N GLU A 84 3.95 16.81 7.53
CA GLU A 84 3.02 16.13 6.64
C GLU A 84 2.94 16.81 5.28
N LYS A 85 2.82 18.15 5.25
CA LYS A 85 2.81 18.94 4.02
C LYS A 85 4.08 18.72 3.20
N GLN A 86 5.26 18.83 3.81
CA GLN A 86 6.54 18.58 3.13
C GLN A 86 6.65 17.15 2.58
N ARG A 87 6.20 16.14 3.34
CA ARG A 87 6.17 14.74 2.90
C ARG A 87 5.19 14.52 1.76
N GLN A 88 4.02 15.17 1.80
CA GLN A 88 3.04 15.13 0.71
C GLN A 88 3.58 15.77 -0.58
N GLU A 89 4.24 16.93 -0.47
CA GLU A 89 4.89 17.59 -1.62
C GLU A 89 6.02 16.74 -2.20
N ALA A 90 6.88 16.17 -1.36
CA ALA A 90 7.94 15.26 -1.80
C ALA A 90 7.36 14.01 -2.48
N LYS A 91 6.29 13.43 -1.92
CA LYS A 91 5.57 12.30 -2.51
C LYS A 91 4.96 12.67 -3.86
N PHE A 92 4.38 13.86 -3.99
CA PHE A 92 3.81 14.34 -5.24
C PHE A 92 4.90 14.51 -6.32
N LYS A 93 6.04 15.11 -5.99
CA LYS A 93 7.19 15.21 -6.91
C LYS A 93 7.69 13.84 -7.35
N LYS A 94 7.81 12.89 -6.41
CA LYS A 94 8.16 11.50 -6.75
C LYS A 94 7.13 10.85 -7.68
N MET A 95 5.84 11.11 -7.49
CA MET A 95 4.79 10.62 -8.38
C MET A 95 4.86 11.19 -9.80
N LEU A 96 5.27 12.45 -9.97
CA LEU A 96 5.47 13.03 -11.31
C LEU A 96 6.63 12.34 -12.03
N ALA A 97 7.80 12.24 -11.39
CA ALA A 97 8.96 11.54 -11.94
C ALA A 97 8.65 10.06 -12.22
N PHE A 98 7.83 9.44 -11.38
CA PHE A 98 7.31 8.11 -11.59
C PHE A 98 6.46 8.00 -12.87
N SER A 99 5.52 8.93 -13.08
CA SER A 99 4.63 8.93 -14.24
C SER A 99 5.37 9.08 -15.58
N GLU A 100 6.47 9.82 -15.61
CA GLU A 100 7.31 9.98 -16.81
C GLU A 100 7.97 8.66 -17.24
N ARG A 101 8.15 7.71 -16.30
CA ARG A 101 8.78 6.42 -16.52
C ARG A 101 7.79 5.29 -16.82
N LEU A 102 6.49 5.53 -16.65
CA LEU A 102 5.45 4.54 -16.91
C LEU A 102 5.51 3.95 -18.33
N PRO A 103 5.69 4.73 -19.41
CA PRO A 103 5.79 4.15 -20.75
C PRO A 103 6.94 3.15 -20.90
N ALA A 104 8.06 3.38 -20.22
CA ALA A 104 9.23 2.51 -20.30
C ALA A 104 9.00 1.17 -19.58
N ILE A 105 8.46 1.19 -18.36
CA ILE A 105 8.16 -0.05 -17.63
C ILE A 105 7.04 -0.84 -18.31
N ARG A 106 6.02 -0.18 -18.87
CA ARG A 106 4.96 -0.84 -19.67
C ARG A 106 5.57 -1.58 -20.86
N LYS A 107 6.41 -0.90 -21.64
CA LYS A 107 7.10 -1.51 -22.78
C LYS A 107 7.94 -2.72 -22.37
N LYS A 108 8.67 -2.61 -21.26
CA LYS A 108 9.49 -3.70 -20.72
C LYS A 108 8.62 -4.88 -20.24
N ALA A 109 7.53 -4.60 -19.52
CA ALA A 109 6.60 -5.63 -19.07
C ALA A 109 5.95 -6.36 -20.25
N HIS A 110 5.50 -5.66 -21.29
CA HIS A 110 4.99 -6.32 -22.50
C HIS A 110 6.04 -7.24 -23.16
N ALA A 111 7.30 -6.78 -23.28
CA ALA A 111 8.37 -7.60 -23.84
C ALA A 111 8.64 -8.87 -22.98
N ASP A 112 8.67 -8.72 -21.66
CA ASP A 112 8.86 -9.86 -20.75
C ASP A 112 7.66 -10.82 -20.75
N LEU A 113 6.45 -10.31 -21.04
CA LEU A 113 5.26 -11.13 -21.16
C LEU A 113 5.31 -12.05 -22.38
N GLU A 114 5.98 -11.64 -23.45
CA GLU A 114 6.15 -12.40 -24.69
C GLU A 114 7.22 -13.51 -24.59
N GLU A 115 8.07 -13.49 -23.55
CA GLU A 115 9.12 -14.49 -23.36
C GLU A 115 8.58 -15.92 -23.27
N LYS A 116 9.39 -16.89 -23.71
CA LYS A 116 8.99 -18.30 -23.72
C LYS A 116 8.97 -18.88 -22.31
N GLY A 117 7.99 -19.75 -22.04
CA GLY A 117 7.83 -20.40 -20.74
C GLY A 117 7.13 -19.51 -19.70
N TRP A 118 7.18 -19.94 -18.44
CA TRP A 118 6.56 -19.28 -17.27
C TRP A 118 7.62 -19.02 -16.19
N GLY A 119 8.63 -18.23 -16.57
CA GLY A 119 9.68 -17.75 -15.66
C GLY A 119 9.20 -16.65 -14.72
N LYS A 120 10.07 -16.26 -13.79
CA LYS A 120 9.77 -15.27 -12.75
C LYS A 120 9.42 -13.90 -13.35
N GLU A 121 10.23 -13.43 -14.28
CA GLU A 121 10.13 -12.12 -14.92
C GLU A 121 8.80 -11.97 -15.69
N LYS A 122 8.38 -13.01 -16.41
CA LYS A 122 7.11 -13.04 -17.12
C LYS A 122 5.89 -12.88 -16.20
N LEU A 123 5.91 -13.53 -15.04
CA LEU A 123 4.84 -13.40 -14.07
C LEU A 123 4.83 -12.03 -13.39
N ILE A 124 6.00 -11.49 -13.07
CA ILE A 124 6.11 -10.13 -12.55
C ILE A 124 5.56 -9.15 -13.58
N ALA A 125 5.90 -9.30 -14.86
CA ALA A 125 5.36 -8.48 -15.94
C ALA A 125 3.83 -8.55 -16.04
N LEU A 126 3.24 -9.76 -15.95
CA LEU A 126 1.79 -9.92 -15.89
C LEU A 126 1.18 -9.19 -14.68
N ILE A 127 1.80 -9.31 -13.50
CA ILE A 127 1.36 -8.60 -12.29
C ILE A 127 1.43 -7.08 -12.47
N ILE A 128 2.50 -6.56 -13.08
CA ILE A 128 2.67 -5.12 -13.35
C ILE A 128 1.56 -4.61 -14.27
N LEU A 129 1.26 -5.33 -15.35
CA LEU A 129 0.22 -4.93 -16.31
C LEU A 129 -1.18 -4.99 -15.68
N LEU A 130 -1.48 -6.03 -14.89
CA LEU A 130 -2.74 -6.11 -14.15
C LEU A 130 -2.88 -5.01 -13.10
N LEU A 131 -1.78 -4.65 -12.43
CA LEU A 131 -1.75 -3.56 -11.48
C LEU A 131 -2.00 -2.21 -12.16
N ASP A 132 -1.42 -2.00 -13.33
CA ASP A 132 -1.52 -0.77 -14.11
C ASP A 132 -2.93 -0.59 -14.70
N GLU A 133 -3.50 -1.64 -15.30
CA GLU A 133 -4.80 -1.57 -15.99
C GLU A 133 -5.98 -1.63 -15.01
N TYR A 134 -5.93 -2.52 -14.01
CA TYR A 134 -7.06 -2.79 -13.12
C TYR A 134 -6.92 -2.20 -11.71
N GLY A 135 -5.77 -1.60 -11.39
CA GLY A 135 -5.55 -0.93 -10.10
C GLY A 135 -5.60 -1.86 -8.89
N ILE A 136 -5.36 -3.16 -9.09
CA ILE A 136 -5.34 -4.15 -8.01
C ILE A 136 -4.07 -3.95 -7.19
N ARG A 137 -4.19 -3.92 -5.86
CA ARG A 137 -3.01 -3.84 -4.98
C ARG A 137 -2.18 -5.11 -5.11
N ILE A 138 -0.85 -4.97 -5.08
CA ILE A 138 0.09 -6.10 -5.08
C ILE A 138 -0.29 -7.12 -4.00
N GLY A 139 -0.57 -6.66 -2.78
CA GLY A 139 -0.79 -7.54 -1.63
C GLY A 139 0.54 -7.93 -0.98
N ASN A 140 0.48 -8.34 0.28
CA ASN A 140 1.66 -8.78 1.04
C ASN A 140 1.24 -9.96 1.91
N LYS A 141 2.06 -11.02 1.90
CA LYS A 141 1.74 -12.31 2.51
C LYS A 141 1.61 -12.24 4.03
N GLU A 142 2.40 -11.41 4.71
CA GLU A 142 2.28 -11.21 6.15
C GLU A 142 0.93 -10.58 6.50
N TYR A 143 0.53 -9.55 5.74
CA TYR A 143 -0.77 -8.90 5.91
C TYR A 143 -1.94 -9.83 5.58
N GLN A 144 -1.79 -10.68 4.57
CA GLN A 144 -2.81 -11.66 4.17
C GLN A 144 -3.09 -12.67 5.29
N LYS A 145 -2.04 -13.22 5.91
CA LYS A 145 -2.20 -14.18 7.03
C LYS A 145 -2.89 -13.56 8.25
N GLN A 146 -2.66 -12.28 8.50
CA GLN A 146 -3.21 -11.59 9.69
C GLN A 146 -4.63 -11.06 9.48
N ASN A 147 -5.01 -10.68 8.26
CA ASN A 147 -6.25 -9.92 7.99
C ASN A 147 -7.19 -10.61 7.01
N GLU A 148 -6.86 -11.83 6.55
CA GLU A 148 -7.62 -12.57 5.52
C GLU A 148 -7.96 -11.72 4.28
N SER A 149 -7.10 -10.75 3.98
CA SER A 149 -7.24 -9.79 2.88
C SER A 149 -6.22 -10.11 1.79
N TYR A 150 -6.64 -10.04 0.53
CA TYR A 150 -5.86 -10.46 -0.62
C TYR A 150 -5.51 -9.28 -1.55
N GLY A 151 -4.46 -9.46 -2.33
CA GLY A 151 -4.01 -8.64 -3.46
C GLY A 151 -3.33 -9.53 -4.51
N LEU A 152 -2.89 -8.99 -5.65
CA LEU A 152 -2.36 -9.74 -6.81
C LEU A 152 -1.46 -10.92 -6.44
N THR A 153 -0.37 -10.70 -5.71
CA THR A 153 0.63 -11.72 -5.32
C THR A 153 0.09 -12.79 -4.38
N THR A 154 -1.06 -12.55 -3.76
CA THR A 154 -1.71 -13.46 -2.80
C THR A 154 -3.05 -14.01 -3.32
N LEU A 155 -3.46 -13.67 -4.55
CA LEU A 155 -4.66 -14.22 -5.16
C LEU A 155 -4.49 -15.73 -5.36
N ARG A 156 -5.60 -16.46 -5.14
CA ARG A 156 -5.67 -17.91 -5.22
C ARG A 156 -6.70 -18.32 -6.27
N ARG A 157 -6.60 -19.55 -6.77
CA ARG A 157 -7.58 -20.09 -7.73
C ARG A 157 -9.03 -19.93 -7.31
N LYS A 158 -9.34 -20.08 -6.02
CA LYS A 158 -10.71 -19.90 -5.50
C LYS A 158 -11.28 -18.47 -5.69
N HIS A 159 -10.41 -17.49 -5.95
CA HIS A 159 -10.80 -16.12 -6.26
C HIS A 159 -10.95 -15.89 -7.76
N LEU A 160 -10.74 -16.92 -8.59
CA LEU A 160 -10.81 -16.83 -10.03
C LEU A 160 -12.01 -17.61 -10.53
N THR A 161 -12.84 -16.95 -11.33
CA THR A 161 -13.93 -17.59 -12.06
C THR A 161 -13.76 -17.33 -13.55
N PHE A 162 -14.12 -18.34 -14.35
CA PHE A 162 -14.16 -18.25 -15.80
C PHE A 162 -15.61 -18.42 -16.23
N ASP A 163 -16.18 -17.41 -16.87
CA ASP A 163 -17.57 -17.41 -17.36
C ASP A 163 -17.58 -16.85 -18.78
N ASP A 164 -18.15 -17.57 -19.75
CA ASP A 164 -18.26 -17.15 -21.16
C ASP A 164 -17.03 -16.40 -21.73
N ASP A 165 -15.84 -17.01 -21.58
CA ASP A 165 -14.52 -16.49 -21.95
C ASP A 165 -13.94 -15.35 -21.10
N GLU A 166 -14.70 -14.79 -20.18
CA GLU A 166 -14.27 -13.74 -19.25
C GLU A 166 -13.52 -14.30 -18.03
N VAL A 167 -12.56 -13.52 -17.53
CA VAL A 167 -11.78 -13.85 -16.34
C VAL A 167 -12.16 -12.87 -15.23
N MET A 168 -12.72 -13.37 -14.13
CA MET A 168 -13.13 -12.50 -13.02
C MET A 168 -12.37 -12.85 -11.73
N PHE A 169 -11.82 -11.83 -11.09
CA PHE A 169 -11.31 -11.91 -9.72
C PHE A 169 -12.38 -11.52 -8.70
N SER A 170 -12.65 -12.41 -7.74
CA SER A 170 -13.55 -12.17 -6.60
C SER A 170 -12.85 -12.47 -5.27
N PHE A 171 -12.57 -11.44 -4.46
CA PHE A 171 -11.81 -11.58 -3.22
C PHE A 171 -12.12 -10.48 -2.20
N ILE A 172 -11.74 -10.71 -0.93
CA ILE A 172 -11.77 -9.69 0.11
C ILE A 172 -10.43 -8.94 0.10
N GLY A 173 -10.46 -7.65 -0.20
CA GLY A 173 -9.28 -6.79 -0.26
C GLY A 173 -9.03 -6.00 1.04
N LYS A 174 -8.16 -4.99 0.93
CA LYS A 174 -7.81 -4.09 2.04
C LYS A 174 -9.07 -3.52 2.73
N SER A 175 -9.03 -3.49 4.05
CA SER A 175 -10.14 -3.03 4.91
C SER A 175 -11.41 -3.89 4.80
N HIS A 176 -11.26 -5.19 4.50
CA HIS A 176 -12.37 -6.16 4.40
C HIS A 176 -13.42 -5.79 3.34
N LYS A 177 -13.00 -5.05 2.31
CA LYS A 177 -13.90 -4.69 1.20
C LYS A 177 -13.91 -5.80 0.16
N GLU A 178 -15.09 -6.26 -0.22
CA GLU A 178 -15.25 -7.17 -1.35
C GLU A 178 -14.81 -6.47 -2.64
N GLN A 179 -14.05 -7.19 -3.48
CA GLN A 179 -13.57 -6.75 -4.78
C GLN A 179 -14.03 -7.76 -5.82
N LYS A 180 -14.69 -7.27 -6.87
CA LYS A 180 -15.04 -8.02 -8.08
C LYS A 180 -14.48 -7.26 -9.27
N ILE A 181 -13.56 -7.89 -9.99
CA ILE A 181 -12.80 -7.24 -11.08
C ILE A 181 -12.83 -8.16 -12.28
N LEU A 182 -13.49 -7.69 -13.34
CA LEU A 182 -13.51 -8.33 -14.65
C LEU A 182 -12.22 -7.96 -15.39
N ILE A 183 -11.50 -8.97 -15.86
CA ILE A 183 -10.34 -8.86 -16.73
C ILE A 183 -10.83 -9.08 -18.17
N ASP A 184 -11.20 -7.99 -18.80
CA ASP A 184 -11.76 -7.88 -20.16
C ASP A 184 -10.70 -7.66 -21.25
N ASP A 185 -9.41 -7.56 -20.88
CA ASP A 185 -8.33 -7.40 -21.83
C ASP A 185 -8.02 -8.74 -22.53
N GLU A 186 -8.27 -8.78 -23.83
CA GLU A 186 -8.08 -9.95 -24.70
C GLU A 186 -6.62 -10.45 -24.74
N GLU A 187 -5.64 -9.60 -24.43
CA GLU A 187 -4.23 -9.99 -24.37
C GLU A 187 -3.88 -10.55 -22.98
N LEU A 188 -4.34 -9.93 -21.89
CA LEU A 188 -3.99 -10.32 -20.52
C LEU A 188 -4.80 -11.51 -19.99
N ALA A 189 -6.09 -11.62 -20.34
CA ALA A 189 -6.95 -12.69 -19.85
C ALA A 189 -6.40 -14.10 -20.15
N PRO A 190 -5.89 -14.41 -21.36
CA PRO A 190 -5.22 -15.69 -21.64
C PRO A 190 -4.00 -15.97 -20.77
N TYR A 191 -3.22 -14.94 -20.41
CA TYR A 191 -2.07 -15.12 -19.50
C TYR A 191 -2.54 -15.42 -18.07
N VAL A 192 -3.60 -14.77 -17.59
CA VAL A 192 -4.18 -15.08 -16.28
C VAL A 192 -4.70 -16.52 -16.23
N LYS A 193 -5.42 -16.97 -17.27
CA LYS A 193 -5.90 -18.36 -17.41
C LYS A 193 -4.73 -19.35 -17.29
N LYS A 194 -3.69 -19.18 -18.10
CA LYS A 194 -2.51 -20.06 -18.10
C LYS A 194 -1.71 -20.01 -16.80
N ALA A 195 -1.55 -18.84 -16.18
CA ALA A 195 -0.88 -18.73 -14.88
C ALA A 195 -1.64 -19.54 -13.82
N ALA A 196 -2.97 -19.47 -13.83
CA ALA A 196 -3.82 -20.22 -12.92
C ALA A 196 -3.76 -21.76 -13.12
N GLU A 197 -3.26 -22.26 -14.24
CA GLU A 197 -3.07 -23.71 -14.47
C GLU A 197 -1.80 -24.25 -13.78
N LEU A 198 -0.84 -23.40 -13.42
CA LEU A 198 0.44 -23.79 -12.83
C LEU A 198 0.27 -24.34 -11.40
N PRO A 199 0.74 -25.55 -11.04
CA PRO A 199 0.46 -26.23 -9.78
C PRO A 199 0.40 -25.36 -8.51
N GLY A 200 -0.54 -25.66 -7.59
CA GLY A 200 -0.73 -25.11 -6.21
C GLY A 200 -1.49 -23.78 -6.06
N TYR A 201 -1.75 -23.33 -4.84
CA TYR A 201 -2.94 -22.50 -4.54
C TYR A 201 -2.98 -21.09 -5.16
N GLU A 202 -1.87 -20.37 -5.10
CA GLU A 202 -1.70 -19.01 -5.60
C GLU A 202 -1.71 -18.99 -7.15
N ILE A 203 -2.23 -17.92 -7.75
CA ILE A 203 -2.39 -17.79 -9.21
C ILE A 203 -1.04 -17.52 -9.90
N PHE A 204 -0.20 -16.67 -9.30
CA PHE A 204 1.05 -16.23 -9.91
C PHE A 204 2.22 -17.02 -9.31
N ARG A 205 2.54 -18.15 -9.94
CA ARG A 205 3.64 -19.03 -9.54
C ARG A 205 4.53 -19.39 -10.71
N TYR A 206 5.85 -19.33 -10.55
CA TYR A 206 6.80 -19.72 -11.60
C TYR A 206 7.51 -21.02 -11.24
N ARG A 207 8.03 -21.71 -12.27
CA ARG A 207 8.88 -22.89 -12.10
C ARG A 207 10.34 -22.48 -12.21
N ASP A 208 11.15 -22.84 -11.22
CA ASP A 208 12.59 -22.61 -11.25
C ASP A 208 13.33 -23.66 -12.13
N GLY A 209 14.63 -23.45 -12.32
CA GLY A 209 15.50 -24.39 -13.05
C GLY A 209 15.66 -25.77 -12.38
N LYS A 210 15.16 -25.95 -11.15
CA LYS A 210 15.18 -27.21 -10.40
C LYS A 210 13.80 -27.89 -10.36
N ASN A 211 12.83 -27.43 -11.17
CA ASN A 211 11.46 -27.96 -11.22
C ASN A 211 10.65 -27.75 -9.92
N ASN A 212 11.01 -26.74 -9.12
CA ASN A 212 10.20 -26.32 -7.98
C ASN A 212 9.34 -25.12 -8.36
N TYR A 213 8.13 -25.07 -7.81
CA TYR A 213 7.21 -23.95 -8.02
C TYR A 213 7.32 -22.96 -6.87
N HIS A 214 7.55 -21.69 -7.21
CA HIS A 214 7.65 -20.58 -6.28
C HIS A 214 6.53 -19.59 -6.54
N GLU A 215 6.02 -18.97 -5.48
CA GLU A 215 5.13 -17.82 -5.58
C GLU A 215 5.92 -16.55 -5.89
N ILE A 216 5.25 -15.55 -6.47
CA ILE A 216 5.76 -14.18 -6.53
C ILE A 216 5.28 -13.43 -5.30
N ASP A 217 6.17 -12.74 -4.59
CA ASP A 217 5.79 -11.90 -3.45
C ASP A 217 5.84 -10.39 -3.78
N SER A 218 5.58 -9.54 -2.78
CA SER A 218 5.62 -8.09 -2.98
C SER A 218 7.02 -7.56 -3.25
N ASP A 219 8.05 -8.22 -2.72
CA ASP A 219 9.43 -7.77 -2.79
C ASP A 219 10.00 -8.03 -4.18
N ASP A 220 9.62 -9.14 -4.81
CA ASP A 220 9.90 -9.44 -6.22
C ASP A 220 9.40 -8.33 -7.15
N VAL A 221 8.14 -7.90 -6.98
CA VAL A 221 7.53 -6.85 -7.80
C VAL A 221 8.20 -5.50 -7.53
N ASN A 222 8.48 -5.20 -6.27
CA ASN A 222 9.17 -3.98 -5.86
C ASN A 222 10.60 -3.91 -6.40
N GLN A 223 11.31 -5.04 -6.46
CA GLN A 223 12.65 -5.15 -7.03
C GLN A 223 12.63 -4.90 -8.54
N TYR A 224 11.68 -5.49 -9.26
CA TYR A 224 11.51 -5.26 -10.69
C TYR A 224 11.27 -3.77 -11.01
N ILE A 225 10.42 -3.10 -10.22
CA ILE A 225 10.18 -1.66 -10.35
C ILE A 225 11.44 -0.83 -10.02
N ALA A 226 12.21 -1.23 -9.00
CA ALA A 226 13.48 -0.58 -8.67
C ALA A 226 14.46 -0.64 -9.84
N GLU A 227 14.58 -1.82 -10.45
CA GLU A 227 15.53 -2.11 -11.53
C GLU A 227 15.20 -1.33 -12.81
N PHE A 228 13.93 -1.34 -13.25
CA PHE A 228 13.55 -0.77 -14.54
C PHE A 228 13.05 0.68 -14.47
N MET A 229 12.78 1.22 -13.28
CA MET A 229 12.37 2.62 -13.13
C MET A 229 13.36 3.41 -12.28
N HIS A 230 13.40 3.14 -10.97
CA HIS A 230 14.34 3.71 -10.01
C HIS A 230 14.10 3.09 -8.62
N PRO A 231 15.14 2.85 -7.78
CA PRO A 231 14.97 2.31 -6.43
C PRO A 231 14.02 3.11 -5.52
N ASP A 232 13.92 4.42 -5.71
CA ASP A 232 13.00 5.27 -4.93
C ASP A 232 11.51 4.99 -5.17
N PHE A 233 11.15 4.26 -6.23
CA PHE A 233 9.77 4.07 -6.64
C PHE A 233 9.12 2.79 -6.09
N SER A 234 9.90 1.83 -5.61
CA SER A 234 9.39 0.57 -5.04
C SER A 234 8.43 0.77 -3.86
N SER A 235 8.63 1.81 -3.06
CA SER A 235 7.74 2.13 -1.93
C SER A 235 6.41 2.77 -2.35
N LEU A 236 6.27 3.25 -3.59
CA LEU A 236 5.07 3.93 -4.08
C LEU A 236 3.95 2.94 -4.46
N VAL A 237 4.31 1.68 -4.72
CA VAL A 237 3.46 0.68 -5.37
C VAL A 237 2.36 0.14 -4.47
N GLY A 238 2.66 -0.05 -3.18
CA GLY A 238 1.68 -0.57 -2.20
C GLY A 238 0.61 0.44 -1.78
N GLU A 239 0.95 1.72 -1.71
CA GLU A 239 0.05 2.76 -1.18
C GLU A 239 -0.57 3.68 -2.24
N SER A 240 0.09 3.91 -3.38
CA SER A 240 -0.18 5.08 -4.23
C SER A 240 -0.40 4.77 -5.71
N TYR A 241 0.12 3.66 -6.24
CA TYR A 241 -0.02 3.30 -7.66
C TYR A 241 -1.49 3.15 -8.09
N SER A 242 -2.24 2.32 -7.37
CA SER A 242 -3.68 2.06 -7.62
C SER A 242 -4.54 3.32 -7.42
N CYS A 243 -4.16 4.19 -6.48
CA CYS A 243 -5.08 5.20 -5.96
C CYS A 243 -5.10 6.52 -6.76
N ARG A 244 -4.25 6.70 -7.78
CA ARG A 244 -4.19 7.97 -8.55
C ARG A 244 -4.06 7.82 -10.07
N MET A 245 -3.70 6.66 -10.61
CA MET A 245 -3.76 6.45 -12.06
C MET A 245 -5.21 6.47 -12.58
N LEU A 246 -6.17 6.00 -11.78
CA LEU A 246 -7.61 6.15 -12.06
C LEU A 246 -8.13 7.60 -11.90
N SER A 247 -7.41 8.47 -11.19
CA SER A 247 -7.84 9.86 -10.94
C SER A 247 -7.16 10.87 -11.88
N PHE A 248 -5.94 10.59 -12.34
CA PHE A 248 -5.27 11.34 -13.40
C PHE A 248 -5.59 10.69 -14.74
N GLY A 249 -6.79 10.99 -15.26
CA GLY A 249 -7.29 10.74 -16.61
C GLY A 249 -6.29 10.31 -17.69
N PHE A 250 -5.79 9.07 -17.60
CA PHE A 250 -5.33 8.33 -18.75
C PHE A 250 -6.50 7.49 -19.20
N ALA A 251 -7.10 7.97 -20.29
CA ALA A 251 -8.33 7.47 -20.87
C ALA A 251 -8.27 5.95 -21.09
N ARG A 252 -9.33 5.26 -20.68
CA ARG A 252 -9.81 4.07 -21.38
C ARG A 252 -9.87 4.39 -22.87
N THR A 253 -8.94 3.87 -23.66
CA THR A 253 -8.99 3.94 -25.13
C THR A 253 -9.73 2.76 -25.77
N LYS A 254 -10.34 1.87 -24.99
CA LYS A 254 -11.25 0.85 -25.52
C LYS A 254 -12.68 1.10 -25.03
N LYS A 255 -13.57 1.35 -26.00
CA LYS A 255 -15.00 1.62 -25.82
C LYS A 255 -15.66 0.45 -25.07
N ARG A 256 -16.19 0.71 -23.88
CA ARG A 256 -17.27 -0.14 -23.34
C ARG A 256 -18.45 -0.05 -24.30
N LYS A 257 -18.92 -1.19 -24.82
CA LYS A 257 -20.28 -1.24 -25.39
C LYS A 257 -21.27 -0.95 -24.25
N PRO A 258 -22.27 -0.09 -24.45
CA PRO A 258 -23.29 0.15 -23.43
C PRO A 258 -24.09 -1.13 -23.19
N GLU A 259 -24.30 -1.47 -21.93
CA GLU A 259 -25.31 -2.44 -21.51
C GLU A 259 -26.68 -1.89 -21.92
N GLU A 260 -27.38 -2.61 -22.80
CA GLU A 260 -28.81 -2.38 -23.04
C GLU A 260 -29.60 -3.05 -21.92
N VAL A 261 -30.61 -2.31 -21.44
CA VAL A 261 -31.54 -2.62 -20.32
C VAL A 261 -32.50 -3.74 -20.71
#